data_AF-A0A7J3EHJ7-F1
#
_entry.id   AF-A0A7J3EHJ7-F1
#
_cell.length_a   1.000
_cell.length_b   1.000
_cell.length_c   1.000
_cell.angle_alpha   90.00
_cell.angle_beta   90.00
_cell.angle_gamma   90.00
#
_symmetry.space_group_name_H-M   'P 1'
#
loop_
_entity.id
_entity.type
_entity.pdbx_description
1 polymer ?
#
loop_
_entity_poly.entity_id
_entity_poly.type
_entity_poly.pdbx_seq_one_letter_code
_entity_poly.pdbx_strand_id
1 'polypeptide(L)' 'ASYEYGSGPVAVKTLADLKIDYVLASELGPGASGLLERHHIRKVSVKPNTKVSDAVKEMLTKLKV' A
#
# COMPACT_ATOMS: atom_id res chain seq x y z
N ALA A 1 -5.00 17.77 -6.58
CA ALA A 1 -4.68 18.42 -5.30
C ALA A 1 -3.25 18.05 -4.91
N SER A 2 -2.39 19.03 -4.61
CA SER A 2 -1.09 18.75 -4.00
C SER A 2 -1.27 18.81 -2.49
N TYR A 3 -1.13 17.68 -1.80
CA TYR A 3 -1.19 17.64 -0.33
C TYR A 3 0.22 17.91 0.19
N GLU A 4 0.49 19.14 0.65
CA GLU A 4 1.79 19.50 1.23
C GLU A 4 2.10 18.70 2.50
N TYR A 5 1.06 18.31 3.24
CA TYR A 5 1.17 17.48 4.45
C TYR A 5 0.01 16.48 4.52
N GLY A 6 0.21 15.38 5.23
CA GLY A 6 -0.85 14.40 5.51
C GLY A 6 -1.27 13.54 4.31
N SER A 7 -0.55 13.60 3.20
CA SER A 7 -0.84 12.81 1.99
C SER A 7 -0.90 11.30 2.28
N GLY A 8 0.02 10.79 3.10
CA GLY A 8 0.03 9.38 3.54
C GLY A 8 -1.25 8.96 4.26
N PRO A 9 -1.60 9.59 5.41
CA PRO A 9 -2.85 9.32 6.11
C PRO A 9 -4.12 9.44 5.26
N VAL A 10 -4.20 10.45 4.39
CA VAL A 10 -5.34 10.62 3.47
C VAL A 10 -5.44 9.45 2.50
N ALA A 11 -4.33 9.04 1.90
CA ALA A 11 -4.31 7.89 1.00
C ALA A 11 -4.73 6.60 1.72
N VAL A 12 -4.26 6.38 2.95
CA VAL A 12 -4.65 5.19 3.73
C VAL A 12 -6.13 5.18 4.06
N LYS A 13 -6.71 6.33 4.43
CA LYS A 13 -8.16 6.44 4.66
C LYS A 13 -8.93 6.05 3.41
N THR A 14 -8.57 6.60 2.25
CA THR A 14 -9.21 6.27 0.98
C THR A 14 -9.12 4.78 0.67
N LEU A 15 -7.95 4.16 0.87
CA LEU A 15 -7.74 2.73 0.67
C LEU A 15 -8.58 1.88 1.64
N ALA A 16 -8.70 2.29 2.90
CA ALA A 16 -9.54 1.62 3.89
C ALA A 16 -11.04 1.73 3.57
N ASP A 17 -11.49 2.90 3.10
CA ASP A 17 -12.88 3.13 2.68
C ASP A 17 -13.25 2.23 1.47
N LEU A 18 -12.26 1.94 0.61
CA LEU A 18 -12.37 0.98 -0.50
C LEU A 18 -12.26 -0.49 -0.08
N LYS A 19 -12.04 -0.77 1.21
CA LYS A 19 -11.93 -2.13 1.79
C LYS A 19 -10.90 -3.03 1.10
N ILE A 20 -9.75 -2.47 0.76
CA ILE A 20 -8.67 -3.24 0.13
C ILE A 20 -7.90 -4.10 1.14
N ASP A 21 -7.51 -5.30 0.73
CA ASP A 21 -6.79 -6.24 1.60
C ASP A 21 -5.27 -6.00 1.64
N TYR A 22 -4.70 -5.45 0.56
CA TYR A 22 -3.27 -5.36 0.35
C TYR A 22 -2.84 -4.04 -0.29
N VAL A 23 -1.68 -3.54 0.14
CA VAL A 23 -0.97 -2.41 -0.48
C VAL A 23 0.43 -2.85 -0.85
N LEU A 24 0.80 -2.62 -2.12
CA LEU A 24 2.16 -2.78 -2.61
C LEU A 24 2.82 -1.41 -2.65
N ALA A 25 3.96 -1.25 -1.99
CA ALA A 25 4.71 0.00 -2.00
C ALA A 25 6.20 -0.27 -1.85
N SER A 26 7.03 0.57 -2.46
CA SER A 26 8.48 0.46 -2.30
C SER A 26 8.95 0.98 -0.96
N GLU A 27 8.34 2.08 -0.50
CA GLU A 27 8.62 2.69 0.79
C GLU A 27 7.32 3.21 1.40
N LEU A 28 7.20 3.12 2.72
CA LEU A 28 6.06 3.63 3.47
C LEU A 28 6.56 4.40 4.70
N GLY A 29 6.18 5.67 4.79
CA GLY A 29 6.46 6.48 5.97
C GLY A 29 5.72 5.98 7.22
N PRO A 30 6.16 6.38 8.42
CA PRO A 30 5.63 5.87 9.68
C PRO A 30 4.12 6.13 9.85
N GLY A 31 3.65 7.31 9.43
CA GLY A 31 2.22 7.67 9.54
C GLY A 31 1.31 6.79 8.68
N ALA A 32 1.70 6.51 7.43
CA ALA A 32 0.94 5.63 6.55
C ALA A 32 1.02 4.17 7.03
N SER A 33 2.23 3.70 7.36
CA SER A 33 2.47 2.34 7.85
C SER A 33 1.61 1.97 9.06
N GLY A 34 1.56 2.84 10.07
CA GLY A 34 0.81 2.60 11.29
C GLY A 34 -0.71 2.72 11.11
N LEU A 35 -1.18 3.46 10.09
CA LEU A 35 -2.60 3.50 9.75
C LEU A 35 -3.02 2.25 8.97
N LEU A 36 -2.20 1.77 8.04
CA LEU A 36 -2.47 0.53 7.30
C LEU A 36 -2.62 -0.65 8.26
N GLU A 37 -1.75 -0.75 9.27
CA GLU A 37 -1.84 -1.79 10.31
C GLU A 37 -3.12 -1.69 11.14
N ARG A 38 -3.52 -0.48 11.53
CA ARG A 38 -4.78 -0.24 12.26
C ARG A 38 -6.02 -0.64 11.47
N HIS A 39 -5.98 -0.51 10.15
CA HIS A 39 -7.06 -0.93 9.25
C HIS A 39 -6.94 -2.38 8.79
N HIS A 40 -6.01 -3.17 9.33
CA HIS A 40 -5.73 -4.57 8.94
C HIS A 40 -5.38 -4.75 7.46
N ILE A 41 -4.84 -3.70 6.83
CA ILE A 41 -4.40 -3.73 5.45
C ILE A 41 -2.97 -4.26 5.39
N ARG A 42 -2.74 -5.32 4.62
CA ARG A 42 -1.43 -5.98 4.54
C ARG A 42 -0.48 -5.22 3.62
N LYS A 43 0.70 -4.89 4.13
CA LYS A 43 1.75 -4.17 3.41
C LYS A 43 2.68 -5.17 2.72
N VAL A 44 2.94 -4.97 1.44
CA VAL A 44 3.90 -5.76 0.65
C VAL A 44 4.96 -4.80 0.12
N SER A 45 6.21 -5.04 0.52
CA SER A 45 7.34 -4.28 -0.01
C SER A 45 7.67 -4.75 -1.43
N VAL A 46 7.74 -3.80 -2.36
CA VAL A 46 8.19 -4.03 -3.75
C VAL A 46 9.45 -3.24 -4.03
N LYS A 47 10.25 -3.64 -5.02
CA LYS A 47 11.44 -2.85 -5.36
C LYS A 47 11.02 -1.52 -6.00
N PRO A 48 11.77 -0.42 -5.75
CA PRO A 48 11.59 0.79 -6.53
C PRO A 48 11.74 0.52 -8.02
N ASN A 49 11.02 1.26 -8.87
CA ASN A 49 11.01 1.11 -10.32
C ASN A 49 10.48 -0.24 -10.86
N THR A 50 9.86 -1.07 -10.03
CA THR A 50 9.14 -2.25 -10.51
C THR A 50 7.88 -1.81 -11.26
N LYS A 51 7.65 -2.36 -12.47
CA LYS A 51 6.40 -2.12 -13.20
C LYS A 51 5.24 -2.67 -12.39
N VAL A 52 4.12 -1.95 -12.38
CA VAL A 52 2.91 -2.36 -11.66
C VAL A 52 2.48 -3.77 -12.08
N SER A 53 2.53 -4.08 -13.38
CA SER A 53 2.21 -5.42 -13.91
C SER A 53 3.06 -6.54 -13.31
N ASP A 54 4.34 -6.27 -13.08
CA ASP A 54 5.29 -7.25 -12.58
C ASP A 54 5.13 -7.41 -11.07
N ALA A 55 4.96 -6.31 -10.34
CA ALA A 55 4.65 -6.33 -8.91
C ALA A 55 3.37 -7.12 -8.60
N VAL A 56 2.32 -6.94 -9.39
CA VAL A 56 1.07 -7.69 -9.24
C VAL A 56 1.29 -9.17 -9.54
N LYS A 57 1.99 -9.54 -10.62
CA LYS A 57 2.31 -10.95 -10.94
C LYS A 57 3.12 -11.62 -9.84
N GLU A 58 4.16 -10.96 -9.34
CA GLU A 58 4.99 -11.46 -8.25
C GLU A 58 4.17 -11.68 -6.98
N MET A 59 3.28 -10.73 -6.66
CA MET A 59 2.40 -10.86 -5.50
C MET A 59 1.42 -12.02 -5.66
N LEU A 60 0.74 -12.14 -6.80
CA LEU A 60 -0.20 -13.24 -7.06
C LEU A 60 0.49 -14.60 -7.00
N THR A 61 1.77 -14.69 -7.37
CA THR A 61 2.54 -15.94 -7.26
C THR A 61 2.85 -16.30 -5.79
N LYS A 62 3.01 -15.31 -4.92
CA LYS A 62 3.25 -15.50 -3.47
C LYS A 62 1.95 -15.75 -2.70
N LEU A 63 0.85 -15.17 -3.15
CA LEU A 63 -0.50 -15.47 -2.70
C LEU A 63 -0.91 -16.82 -3.30
N LYS A 64 -0.33 -17.92 -2.83
CA LYS A 64 -0.89 -19.24 -3.12
C LYS A 64 -2.28 -19.32 -2.45
N VAL A 65 -3.31 -18.97 -3.22
CA VAL A 65 -4.71 -19.28 -2.97
C VAL A 65 -5.00 -20.70 -3.43
#